data_AF-A0A4S4M517-F1
#
_entry.id   AF-A0A4S4M517-F1
#
_cell.length_a   1.000
_cell.length_b   1.000
_cell.length_c   1.000
_cell.angle_alpha   90.00
_cell.angle_beta   90.00
_cell.angle_gamma   90.00
#
_symmetry.space_group_name_H-M   'P 1'
#
loop_
_entity.id
_entity.type
_entity.pdbx_description
1 polymer ?
#
loop_
_entity_poly.entity_id
_entity_poly.type
_entity_poly.pdbx_seq_one_letter_code
_entity_poly.pdbx_strand_id
1 'polypeptide(L)'
;MRKSTNKQPCTNVPIYCSLCPPAASGQLHNIWKYNTLFHLITEHSTDDGMLPAIPGELLMNSFISKAEESAMGIEEDITKDWRMENAMPASDISEETRKEL
;
A
#
# COMPACT_ATOMS: atom_id res chain seq x y z
N MET A 1 21.17 19.76 0.14
CA MET A 1 20.03 19.07 -0.50
C MET A 1 20.55 18.03 -1.49
N ARG A 2 20.40 16.73 -1.21
CA ARG A 2 20.68 15.69 -2.21
C ARG A 2 19.58 15.75 -3.27
N LYS A 3 19.95 16.01 -4.53
CA LYS A 3 19.01 15.92 -5.66
C LYS A 3 18.64 14.45 -5.85
N SER A 4 17.34 14.15 -5.84
CA SER A 4 16.82 12.83 -6.22
C SER A 4 17.34 12.50 -7.63
N THR A 5 18.15 11.46 -7.74
CA THR A 5 18.63 10.98 -9.03
C THR A 5 17.58 10.02 -9.58
N ASN A 6 17.11 10.27 -10.80
CA ASN A 6 16.14 9.47 -11.56
C ASN A 6 16.54 7.99 -11.82
N LYS A 7 17.57 7.48 -11.15
CA LYS A 7 18.17 6.17 -11.37
C LYS A 7 17.52 5.05 -10.56
N GLN A 8 16.76 5.39 -9.51
CA GLN A 8 15.89 4.47 -8.76
C GLN A 8 14.69 5.25 -8.22
N PRO A 9 13.55 5.30 -8.94
CA PRO A 9 12.33 5.89 -8.40
C PRO A 9 11.89 5.10 -7.16
N CYS A 10 11.70 5.79 -6.04
CA CYS A 10 11.10 5.20 -4.85
C CYS A 10 9.60 5.05 -5.09
N THR A 11 9.06 3.85 -4.87
CA THR A 11 7.62 3.60 -5.04
C THR A 11 6.82 3.81 -3.76
N ASN A 12 7.50 4.11 -2.64
CA ASN A 12 6.87 4.64 -1.44
C ASN A 12 6.49 6.11 -1.65
N VAL A 13 5.35 6.32 -2.32
CA VAL A 13 4.81 7.64 -2.64
C VAL A 13 3.68 8.01 -1.70
N PRO A 14 3.37 9.30 -1.51
CA PRO A 14 2.15 9.70 -0.82
C PRO A 14 0.92 9.26 -1.62
N ILE A 15 -0.04 8.65 -0.93
CA ILE A 15 -1.37 8.30 -1.43
C ILE A 15 -2.43 8.97 -0.54
N TYR A 16 -3.65 9.12 -1.05
CA TYR A 16 -4.73 9.72 -0.28
C TYR A 16 -5.48 8.68 0.57
N CYS A 17 -5.70 8.98 1.85
CA CYS A 17 -6.65 8.24 2.67
C CYS A 17 -8.05 8.80 2.46
N SER A 18 -8.94 8.02 1.84
CA SER A 18 -10.34 8.39 1.62
C SER A 18 -11.23 8.20 2.86
N LEU A 19 -10.71 7.59 3.93
CA LEU A 19 -11.41 7.44 5.21
C LEU A 19 -11.21 8.64 6.15
N CYS A 20 -10.09 9.36 6.00
CA CYS A 20 -9.86 10.58 6.74
C CYS A 20 -10.84 11.69 6.33
N PRO A 21 -11.35 12.48 7.28
CA PRO A 21 -12.10 13.67 6.91
C PRO A 21 -11.21 14.61 6.07
N PRO A 22 -11.77 15.26 5.03
CA PRO A 22 -11.05 16.27 4.28
C PRO A 22 -10.64 17.43 5.19
N ALA A 23 -9.50 18.04 4.92
CA ALA A 23 -9.12 19.30 5.56
C ALA A 23 -10.15 20.40 5.24
N ALA A 24 -10.14 21.50 6.00
CA ALA A 24 -11.01 22.65 5.74
C ALA A 24 -10.87 23.23 4.32
N SER A 25 -9.73 23.01 3.66
CA SER A 25 -9.47 23.36 2.26
C SER A 25 -10.08 22.39 1.24
N GLY A 26 -10.72 21.31 1.68
CA GLY A 26 -11.19 20.20 0.85
C GLY A 26 -10.12 19.19 0.47
N GLN A 27 -8.87 19.37 0.92
CA GLN A 27 -7.77 18.47 0.57
C GLN A 27 -7.82 17.16 1.37
N LEU A 28 -7.63 16.04 0.68
CA LEU A 28 -7.54 14.71 1.29
C LEU A 28 -6.21 14.55 2.06
N HIS A 29 -6.25 13.74 3.11
CA HIS A 29 -5.07 13.44 3.91
C HIS A 29 -4.10 12.53 3.16
N ASN A 30 -2.82 12.92 3.13
CA ASN A 30 -1.75 12.13 2.53
C ASN A 30 -1.16 11.16 3.55
N ILE A 31 -0.94 9.92 3.12
CA ILE A 31 -0.23 8.89 3.85
C ILE A 31 0.83 8.26 2.95
N TRP A 32 1.95 7.82 3.51
CA TRP A 32 2.95 7.08 2.74
C TRP A 32 2.44 5.68 2.42
N LYS A 33 2.56 5.25 1.16
CA LYS A 33 2.10 3.94 0.67
C LYS A 33 2.41 2.79 1.63
N TYR A 34 3.67 2.67 2.06
CA TYR A 34 4.11 1.57 2.92
C TYR A 34 3.59 1.67 4.37
N ASN A 35 3.09 2.83 4.77
CA ASN A 35 2.53 3.07 6.09
C ASN A 35 1.00 2.95 6.11
N THR A 36 0.36 2.55 5.00
CA THR A 36 -1.11 2.55 4.90
C THR A 36 -1.75 1.66 5.95
N LEU A 37 -1.27 0.42 6.11
CA LEU A 37 -1.83 -0.49 7.11
C LEU A 37 -1.67 0.04 8.53
N PHE A 38 -0.50 0.61 8.85
CA PHE A 38 -0.26 1.21 10.15
C PHE A 38 -1.22 2.38 10.42
N HIS A 39 -1.37 3.28 9.45
CA HIS A 39 -2.32 4.40 9.54
C HIS A 39 -3.77 3.92 9.72
N LEU A 40 -4.20 2.90 8.97
CA LEU A 40 -5.54 2.32 9.11
C LEU A 40 -5.76 1.76 10.53
N ILE A 41 -4.76 1.09 11.09
CA ILE A 41 -4.86 0.53 12.45
C ILE A 41 -4.87 1.64 13.50
N THR A 42 -4.09 2.71 13.37
CA THR A 42 -4.02 3.74 14.42
C THR A 42 -5.15 4.76 14.36
N GLU A 43 -5.59 5.13 13.16
CA GLU A 43 -6.53 6.25 12.97
C GLU A 43 -7.96 5.79 12.65
N HIS A 44 -8.12 4.55 12.19
CA HIS A 44 -9.41 4.06 11.67
C HIS A 44 -9.90 2.77 12.32
N SER A 45 -9.12 2.10 13.18
CA SER A 45 -9.62 0.93 13.89
C SER A 45 -10.77 1.30 14.82
N THR A 46 -11.79 0.45 14.87
CA THR A 46 -12.85 0.54 15.87
C THR A 46 -12.33 0.12 17.25
N ASP A 47 -13.07 0.45 18.32
CA ASP A 47 -12.67 0.16 19.71
C ASP A 47 -12.45 -1.35 19.99
N ASP A 48 -13.05 -2.23 19.18
CA ASP A 48 -12.88 -3.69 19.22
C ASP A 48 -11.66 -4.19 18.40
N GLY A 49 -10.87 -3.28 17.84
CA GLY A 49 -9.66 -3.58 17.08
C GLY A 49 -9.91 -3.98 15.61
N MET A 50 -11.14 -3.84 15.10
CA MET A 50 -11.46 -4.15 13.71
C MET A 50 -11.19 -2.96 12.78
N LEU A 51 -10.87 -3.24 11.52
CA LEU A 51 -10.78 -2.21 10.48
C LEU A 51 -12.15 -1.99 9.84
N PRO A 52 -12.48 -0.74 9.45
CA PRO A 52 -13.70 -0.45 8.71
C PRO A 52 -13.61 -1.02 7.29
N ALA A 53 -14.70 -0.97 6.54
CA ALA A 53 -14.68 -1.32 5.13
C ALA A 53 -13.68 -0.44 4.37
N ILE A 54 -12.59 -1.04 3.88
CA ILE A 54 -11.53 -0.34 3.18
C ILE A 54 -11.94 -0.15 1.71
N PRO A 55 -11.95 1.08 1.18
CA PRO A 55 -12.21 1.32 -0.23
C PRO A 55 -11.19 0.60 -1.12
N GLY A 56 -11.68 -0.06 -2.19
CA GLY A 56 -10.81 -0.82 -3.09
C GLY A 56 -9.67 0.01 -3.69
N GLU A 57 -9.94 1.28 -4.04
CA GLU A 57 -8.92 2.21 -4.53
C GLU A 57 -7.78 2.44 -3.52
N LEU A 58 -8.11 2.60 -2.23
CA LEU A 58 -7.10 2.78 -1.17
C LEU A 58 -6.24 1.52 -1.02
N LEU A 59 -6.87 0.35 -1.06
CA LEU A 59 -6.18 -0.94 -1.02
C LEU A 59 -5.21 -1.07 -2.22
N MET A 60 -5.69 -0.78 -3.43
CA MET A 60 -4.93 -0.86 -4.67
C MET A 60 -3.77 0.14 -4.74
N ASN A 61 -3.93 1.33 -4.16
CA ASN A 61 -2.88 2.33 -4.09
C ASN A 61 -1.81 1.97 -3.05
N SER A 62 -2.18 1.23 -2.00
CA SER A 62 -1.25 0.76 -0.96
C SER A 62 -0.45 -0.49 -1.34
N PHE A 63 -0.93 -1.23 -2.33
CA PHE A 63 -0.41 -2.54 -2.71
C PHE A 63 1.05 -2.51 -3.21
N ILE A 64 1.89 -3.41 -2.69
CA ILE A 64 3.31 -3.55 -3.07
C ILE A 64 3.47 -4.72 -4.05
N SER A 65 3.90 -4.43 -5.28
CA SER A 65 4.12 -5.42 -6.34
C SER A 65 5.45 -6.16 -6.19
N LYS A 66 5.62 -7.32 -6.85
CA LYS A 66 6.91 -8.04 -6.85
C LYS A 66 8.05 -7.23 -7.45
N ALA A 67 7.76 -6.41 -8.44
CA ALA A 67 8.74 -5.51 -9.04
C ALA A 67 9.26 -4.50 -8.01
N GLU A 68 8.39 -4.02 -7.11
CA GLU A 68 8.79 -3.15 -6.00
C GLU A 68 9.58 -3.90 -4.94
N GLU A 69 9.16 -5.11 -4.57
CA GLU A 69 9.91 -5.98 -3.66
C GLU A 69 11.35 -6.19 -4.17
N SER A 70 11.50 -6.57 -5.44
CA SER A 70 12.79 -6.76 -6.10
C SER A 70 13.62 -5.47 -6.15
N ALA A 71 13.00 -4.33 -6.44
CA ALA A 71 13.68 -3.03 -6.44
C ALA A 71 14.19 -2.62 -5.06
N MET A 72 13.55 -3.08 -3.98
CA MET A 72 14.01 -2.91 -2.60
C MET A 72 15.10 -3.91 -2.19
N GLY A 73 15.47 -4.85 -3.07
CA GLY A 73 16.45 -5.90 -2.78
C GLY A 73 15.88 -7.06 -1.98
N ILE A 74 14.55 -7.25 -1.97
CA ILE A 74 13.90 -8.41 -1.37
C ILE A 74 14.00 -9.57 -2.36
N GLU A 75 14.55 -10.70 -1.91
CA GLU A 75 14.69 -11.89 -2.73
C GLU A 75 13.31 -12.51 -3.01
N GLU A 76 13.03 -12.82 -4.29
CA GLU A 76 11.75 -13.36 -4.72
C GLU A 76 11.43 -14.71 -4.07
N ASP A 77 12.44 -15.57 -3.90
CA ASP A 77 12.25 -16.89 -3.29
C ASP A 77 11.77 -16.76 -1.84
N ILE A 78 12.26 -15.78 -1.09
CA ILE A 78 11.82 -15.53 0.30
C ILE A 78 10.33 -15.15 0.34
N THR A 79 9.89 -14.21 -0.52
CA THR A 79 8.48 -13.78 -0.51
C THR A 79 7.55 -14.84 -1.08
N LYS A 80 8.03 -15.64 -2.03
CA LYS A 80 7.30 -16.76 -2.61
C LYS A 80 7.08 -17.90 -1.62
N ASP A 81 8.14 -18.34 -0.93
CA ASP A 81 8.05 -19.41 0.08
C ASP A 81 7.13 -18.99 1.22
N TRP A 82 7.28 -17.76 1.71
CA TRP A 82 6.39 -17.22 2.74
C TRP A 82 4.92 -17.19 2.30
N ARG A 83 4.64 -16.80 1.04
CA ARG A 83 3.27 -16.81 0.51
C ARG A 83 2.69 -18.21 0.43
N MET A 84 3.48 -19.19 -0.01
CA MET A 84 3.05 -20.59 -0.08
C MET A 84 2.72 -21.15 1.31
N GLU A 85 3.57 -20.88 2.29
CA GLU A 85 3.38 -21.35 3.68
C GLU A 85 2.14 -20.73 4.35
N ASN A 86 1.79 -19.49 4.00
CA ASN A 86 0.68 -18.76 4.60
C ASN A 86 -0.59 -18.75 3.73
N ALA A 87 -0.65 -19.56 2.66
CA ALA A 87 -1.75 -19.60 1.69
C ALA A 87 -2.13 -18.21 1.15
N MET A 88 -1.14 -17.33 1.00
CA MET A 88 -1.34 -15.97 0.52
C MET A 88 -1.27 -15.94 -1.01
N PRO A 89 -2.23 -15.26 -1.68
CA PRO A 89 -2.19 -15.12 -3.13
C PRO A 89 -0.90 -14.43 -3.60
N ALA A 90 -0.49 -14.72 -4.83
CA ALA A 90 0.55 -13.94 -5.49
C ALA A 90 0.10 -12.47 -5.56
N SER A 91 1.00 -11.56 -5.23
CA SER A 91 0.72 -10.12 -5.18
C SER A 91 0.21 -9.62 -6.54
N ASP A 92 0.77 -10.10 -7.66
CA ASP A 92 0.45 -9.59 -9.00
C ASP A 92 -1.00 -9.89 -9.45
N ILE A 93 -1.75 -10.71 -8.71
CA ILE A 93 -3.18 -10.93 -8.96
C ILE A 93 -3.97 -9.61 -8.83
N SER A 94 -3.52 -8.66 -8.00
CA SER A 94 -4.19 -7.35 -7.89
C SER A 94 -4.00 -6.47 -9.13
N GLU A 95 -2.92 -6.63 -9.90
CA GLU A 95 -2.74 -5.89 -11.16
C GLU A 95 -3.72 -6.35 -12.25
N GLU A 96 -4.16 -7.61 -12.20
CA GLU A 96 -5.24 -8.12 -13.04
C GLU A 96 -6.57 -7.48 -12.64
N THR A 97 -6.86 -7.39 -11.32
CA THR A 97 -8.04 -6.69 -10.80
C THR A 97 -8.05 -5.18 -11.13
N ARG A 98 -6.88 -4.52 -11.21
CA ARG A 98 -6.78 -3.10 -11.63
C ARG A 98 -7.27 -2.88 -13.07
N LYS A 99 -7.13 -3.86 -13.96
CA LYS A 99 -7.56 -3.75 -15.37
C LYS A 99 -9.07 -3.92 -15.55
N GLU A 100 -9.76 -4.44 -14.53
CA GLU A 100 -11.19 -4.76 -14.57
C GLU A 100 -12.07 -3.70 -13.89
N LEU A 101 -11.47 -2.67 -13.28
CA LEU A 101 -12.13 -1.48 -12.71
C LEU A 101 -12.04 -0.29 -13.66
#